data_AF-A0A933H3S7-F1
#
_entry.id   AF-A0A933H3S7-F1
#
_cell.length_a   1.000
_cell.length_b   1.000
_cell.length_c   1.000
_cell.angle_alpha   90.00
_cell.angle_beta   90.00
_cell.angle_gamma   90.00
#
_symmetry.space_group_name_H-M   'P 1'
#
loop_
_entity.id
_entity.type
_entity.pdbx_description
1 polymer ?
#
loop_
_entity_poly.entity_id
_entity_poly.type
_entity_poly.pdbx_seq_one_letter_code
_entity_poly.pdbx_strand_id
1 'polypeptide(L)' 'AAVKAAGVDKTDCVLIDDRTKNIARAMQFGLPSILFPAHADHYGAEYLRKLFERMDIL' A
#
# COMPACT_ATOMS: atom_id res chain seq x y z
N ALA A 1 -12.54 8.46 3.98
CA ALA A 1 -13.70 7.64 4.41
C ALA A 1 -13.24 6.36 5.12
N ALA A 2 -12.47 5.47 4.48
CA ALA A 2 -11.99 4.21 5.08
C ALA A 2 -11.09 4.39 6.33
N VAL A 3 -10.03 5.20 6.23
CA VAL A 3 -9.12 5.50 7.37
C VAL A 3 -9.88 6.01 8.59
N LYS A 4 -10.76 6.99 8.38
CA LYS A 4 -11.62 7.56 9.44
C LYS A 4 -12.56 6.52 10.04
N ALA A 5 -13.12 5.61 9.25
CA ALA A 5 -14.00 4.54 9.73
C ALA A 5 -13.23 3.49 10.54
N ALA A 6 -11.95 3.25 10.20
CA ALA A 6 -11.08 2.35 10.92
C ALA A 6 -10.51 2.97 12.22
N GLY A 7 -10.70 4.27 12.46
CA GLY A 7 -10.24 4.94 13.68
C GLY A 7 -8.72 5.02 13.81
N VAL A 8 -7.99 4.91 12.70
CA VAL A 8 -6.52 4.93 12.63
C VAL A 8 -6.03 6.21 11.96
N ASP A 9 -4.78 6.62 12.24
CA ASP A 9 -4.15 7.70 11.49
C ASP A 9 -3.79 7.22 10.08
N LYS A 10 -3.94 8.10 9.08
CA LYS A 10 -3.50 7.80 7.71
C LYS A 10 -1.98 7.67 7.62
N THR A 11 -1.21 8.27 8.52
CA THR A 11 0.25 8.11 8.56
C THR A 11 0.67 6.69 8.95
N ASP A 12 -0.18 6.00 9.71
CA ASP A 12 0.06 4.64 10.20
C ASP A 12 -0.54 3.58 9.25
N CYS A 13 -0.99 4.02 8.07
CA CYS A 13 -1.62 3.18 7.06
C CYS A 13 -0.80 3.19 5.77
N VAL A 14 -0.76 2.05 5.09
CA VAL A 14 -0.26 1.96 3.72
C VAL A 14 -1.36 1.42 2.80
N LEU A 15 -1.60 2.10 1.67
CA LEU A 15 -2.43 1.57 0.60
C LEU A 15 -1.58 0.72 -0.34
N ILE A 16 -2.07 -0.47 -0.68
CA ILE A 16 -1.47 -1.35 -1.69
C ILE A 16 -2.50 -1.60 -2.78
N ASP A 17 -2.22 -1.18 -4.00
CA ASP A 17 -3.15 -1.26 -5.14
C ASP A 17 -2.35 -1.38 -6.44
N ASP A 18 -2.91 -2.06 -7.44
CA ASP A 18 -2.27 -2.29 -8.73
C ASP A 18 -2.57 -1.19 -9.77
N ARG A 19 -3.49 -0.28 -9.44
CA ARG A 19 -3.93 0.80 -10.32
C ARG A 19 -3.23 2.09 -9.96
N THR A 20 -2.43 2.60 -10.88
CA THR A 20 -1.74 3.91 -10.77
C THR A 20 -2.66 5.06 -10.37
N LYS A 21 -3.90 5.10 -10.88
CA LYS A 21 -4.90 6.13 -10.53
C LYS A 21 -5.29 6.12 -9.04
N ASN A 22 -5.30 4.94 -8.40
CA ASN A 22 -5.66 4.80 -6.99
C ASN A 22 -4.48 5.25 -6.12
N ILE A 23 -3.26 4.87 -6.50
CA ILE A 23 -2.02 5.31 -5.85
C ILE A 23 -1.89 6.85 -5.90
N ALA A 24 -2.08 7.46 -7.08
CA ALA A 24 -2.01 8.91 -7.22
C ALA A 24 -3.01 9.65 -6.29
N ARG A 25 -4.25 9.15 -6.20
CA ARG A 25 -5.27 9.70 -5.30
C ARG A 25 -4.91 9.52 -3.83
N ALA A 26 -4.34 8.38 -3.45
CA ALA A 26 -3.92 8.11 -2.08
C ALA A 26 -2.78 9.04 -1.65
N MET A 27 -1.79 9.25 -2.51
CA MET A 27 -0.70 10.20 -2.26
C MET A 27 -1.22 11.63 -2.09
N GLN A 28 -2.16 12.08 -2.93
CA GLN A 28 -2.81 13.40 -2.78
C GLN A 28 -3.57 13.53 -1.44
N PHE A 29 -4.11 12.43 -0.93
CA PHE A 29 -4.77 12.38 0.37
C PHE A 29 -3.79 12.35 1.55
N GLY A 30 -2.49 12.20 1.29
CA GLY A 30 -1.44 12.05 2.31
C GLY A 30 -1.44 10.66 2.94
N LEU A 31 -1.82 9.63 2.18
CA LEU A 31 -1.75 8.23 2.58
C LEU A 31 -0.54 7.58 1.89
N PRO A 32 0.45 7.07 2.64
CA PRO A 32 1.53 6.25 2.10
C PRO A 32 0.97 5.14 1.21
N SER A 33 1.59 4.89 0.06
CA SER A 33 1.03 3.96 -0.93
C SER A 33 2.10 3.25 -1.75
N ILE A 34 1.82 1.98 -2.07
CA ILE A 34 2.68 1.07 -2.82
C ILE A 34 1.92 0.66 -4.08
N LEU A 35 2.51 0.93 -5.25
CA LEU A 35 2.02 0.37 -6.50
C LEU A 35 2.41 -1.11 -6.56
N PHE A 36 1.40 -1.97 -6.55
CA PHE A 36 1.58 -3.41 -6.64
C PHE A 36 1.61 -3.86 -8.10
N PRO A 37 2.61 -4.65 -8.54
CA PRO A 37 2.65 -5.12 -9.91
C PRO A 37 1.57 -6.19 -10.15
N ALA A 38 0.52 -5.84 -10.90
CA ALA A 38 -0.66 -6.68 -11.17
C ALA A 38 -0.33 -8.08 -11.73
N HIS A 39 0.78 -8.21 -12.47
CA HIS A 39 1.22 -9.44 -13.15
C HIS A 39 1.99 -10.41 -12.24
N ALA A 40 2.03 -10.16 -10.93
CA ALA A 40 2.70 -11.02 -9.94
C ALA A 40 1.79 -12.16 -9.45
N ASP A 41 1.02 -12.76 -10.37
CA ASP A 41 -0.10 -13.70 -10.14
C ASP A 41 0.26 -14.89 -9.23
N HIS A 42 1.55 -15.20 -9.09
CA HIS A 42 2.07 -16.28 -8.24
C HIS A 42 3.04 -15.84 -7.13
N TYR A 43 3.38 -14.54 -7.05
CA TYR A 43 4.43 -14.03 -6.14
C TYR A 43 4.01 -12.83 -5.30
N GLY A 44 2.73 -12.44 -5.30
CA GLY A 44 2.29 -11.24 -4.60
C GLY A 44 2.66 -11.20 -3.12
N ALA A 45 2.46 -12.31 -2.41
CA ALA A 45 2.86 -12.42 -1.00
C ALA A 45 4.38 -12.32 -0.83
N GLU A 46 5.18 -12.93 -1.71
CA GLU A 46 6.65 -12.84 -1.65
C GLU A 46 7.17 -11.44 -1.98
N TYR A 47 6.54 -10.75 -2.92
CA TYR A 47 6.85 -9.36 -3.25
C TYR A 47 6.61 -8.47 -2.04
N LEU A 48 5.44 -8.60 -1.40
CA LEU A 48 5.11 -7.84 -0.20
C LEU A 48 6.06 -8.18 0.96
N ARG A 49 6.38 -9.46 1.16
CA ARG A 49 7.37 -9.88 2.17
C ARG A 49 8.71 -9.20 1.96
N LYS A 50 9.30 -9.32 0.75
CA LYS A 50 10.60 -8.69 0.42
C LYS A 50 10.56 -7.17 0.52
N LEU A 51 9.43 -6.55 0.17
CA LEU A 51 9.26 -5.12 0.28
C LEU A 51 9.26 -4.67 1.74
N PHE A 52 8.49 -5.35 2.60
CA PHE A 52 8.43 -5.03 4.03
C PHE A 52 9.74 -5.32 4.75
N GLU A 53 10.45 -6.40 4.40
CA GLU A 53 11.83 -6.67 4.88
C GLU A 53 12.78 -5.51 4.51
N ARG A 54 12.71 -5.00 3.27
CA ARG A 54 13.54 -3.85 2.84
C ARG A 54 13.19 -2.54 3.52
N MET A 55 11.96 -2.42 4.02
CA MET A 55 11.47 -1.25 4.74
C MET A 55 11.69 -1.35 6.26
N ASP A 56 12.25 -2.46 6.76
CA ASP A 56 12.47 -2.73 8.19
C ASP A 56 11.17 -2.75 9.01
N ILE A 57 10.10 -3.32 8.43
CA ILE A 57 8.76 -3.41 9.04
C ILE A 57 8.43 -4.84 9.54
N LEU A 58 9.14 -5.86 9.04
CA LEU A 58 9.06 -7.27 9.43
C LEU A 58 10.42 -7.75 9.92
#